data_AF-A0A832TW03-F1
#
_entry.id   AF-A0A832TW03-F1
#
_cell.length_a   1.000
_cell.length_b   1.000
_cell.length_c   1.000
_cell.angle_alpha   90.00
_cell.angle_beta   90.00
_cell.angle_gamma   90.00
#
_symmetry.space_group_name_H-M   'P 1'
#
loop_
_entity.id
_entity.type
_entity.pdbx_description
1 polymer ?
#
loop_
_entity_poly.entity_id
_entity_poly.type
_entity_poly.pdbx_seq_one_letter_code
_entity_poly.pdbx_strand_id
1 'polypeptide(L)'
;FILSCNYSSKIIDPIQSRCAIYRFRSLSGEAITKEILRIAENEKISITEPAIQAIVYIAQGDMRKAINALQGAAILAAEIDAGMVYAITATARPDEIEDLLATSLSGDFEGAEAILHHLLQDRGIAPNELINQCYRTIVKRDMDPELRVALIDQLGTTDFRLSEGAGTEIQMEAMIAQFVLQAKKHG
;
A
#
# COMPACT_ATOMS: atom_id res chain seq x y z
N PHE A 1 28.37 8.69 -20.59
CA PHE A 1 27.20 7.80 -20.43
C PHE A 1 26.48 8.17 -19.15
N ILE A 2 25.17 7.99 -19.09
CA ILE A 2 24.36 8.09 -17.87
C ILE A 2 23.59 6.78 -17.76
N LEU A 3 23.82 6.04 -16.67
CA LEU A 3 23.16 4.76 -16.42
C LEU A 3 22.10 4.95 -15.33
N SER A 4 20.84 4.65 -15.65
CA SER A 4 19.74 4.64 -14.69
C SER A 4 19.48 3.20 -14.25
N CYS A 5 19.46 2.94 -12.93
CA CYS A 5 19.18 1.62 -12.37
C CYS A 5 18.57 1.73 -10.97
N ASN A 6 17.78 0.72 -10.58
CA ASN A 6 17.19 0.65 -9.23
C ASN A 6 18.19 0.09 -8.20
N TYR A 7 19.08 -0.81 -8.63
CA TYR A 7 20.04 -1.47 -7.77
C TYR A 7 21.44 -1.38 -8.39
N SER A 8 22.29 -0.52 -7.83
CA SER A 8 23.68 -0.40 -8.27
C SER A 8 24.44 -1.73 -8.15
N SER A 9 24.08 -2.57 -7.17
CA SER A 9 24.64 -3.91 -6.96
C SER A 9 24.36 -4.90 -8.10
N LYS A 10 23.38 -4.62 -8.97
CA LYS A 10 23.12 -5.42 -10.17
C LYS A 10 23.97 -4.99 -11.37
N ILE A 11 24.75 -3.92 -11.25
CA ILE A 11 25.70 -3.47 -12.28
C ILE A 11 27.06 -4.10 -12.01
N ILE A 12 27.72 -4.62 -13.03
CA ILE A 12 29.04 -5.24 -12.87
C ILE A 12 30.11 -4.21 -12.45
N ASP A 13 31.06 -4.64 -11.61
CA ASP A 13 32.11 -3.77 -11.06
C ASP A 13 32.96 -3.01 -12.12
N PRO A 14 33.29 -3.59 -13.30
CA PRO A 14 34.02 -2.86 -14.34
C PRO A 14 33.29 -1.63 -14.89
N ILE A 15 31.96 -1.59 -14.79
CA ILE A 15 31.16 -0.41 -15.17
C ILE A 15 31.06 0.55 -13.99
N GLN A 16 30.78 0.04 -12.78
CA GLN A 16 30.64 0.87 -11.58
C GLN A 16 31.93 1.65 -11.27
N SER A 17 33.10 1.00 -11.38
CA SER A 17 34.42 1.62 -11.15
C SER A 17 34.74 2.81 -12.05
N ARG A 18 34.00 3.00 -13.15
CA ARG A 18 34.16 4.10 -14.11
C ARG A 18 33.03 5.13 -14.03
N CYS A 19 32.13 5.02 -13.06
CA CYS A 19 30.96 5.88 -12.91
C CYS A 19 30.94 6.55 -11.52
N ALA A 20 30.44 7.80 -11.47
CA ALA A 20 30.03 8.40 -10.21
C ALA A 20 28.65 7.86 -9.79
N ILE A 21 28.54 7.34 -8.57
CA ILE A 21 27.30 6.74 -8.07
C ILE A 21 26.47 7.79 -7.34
N TYR A 22 25.29 8.08 -7.86
CA TYR A 22 24.28 8.91 -7.21
C TYR A 22 23.13 8.04 -6.72
N ARG A 23 22.79 8.17 -5.44
CA ARG A 23 21.68 7.43 -4.81
C ARG A 23 20.49 8.35 -4.63
N PHE A 24 19.43 8.09 -5.40
CA PHE A 24 18.17 8.78 -5.24
C PHE A 24 17.38 8.10 -4.12
N ARG A 25 16.89 8.91 -3.18
CA ARG A 25 15.98 8.47 -2.11
C ARG A 25 14.54 8.81 -2.49
N SER A 26 13.61 8.10 -1.88
CA SER A 26 12.18 8.39 -1.97
C SER A 26 11.90 9.83 -1.54
N LEU A 27 10.97 10.48 -2.21
CA LEU A 27 10.61 11.87 -1.93
C LEU A 27 9.86 11.99 -0.60
N SER A 28 10.02 13.13 0.08
CA SER A 28 9.21 13.45 1.24
C SER A 28 7.76 13.73 0.84
N GLY A 29 6.82 13.53 1.78
CA GLY A 29 5.42 13.88 1.56
C GLY A 29 5.23 15.37 1.22
N GLU A 30 6.04 16.25 1.82
CA GLU A 30 6.05 17.68 1.51
C GLU A 30 6.47 17.98 0.07
N ALA A 31 7.51 17.28 -0.44
CA ALA A 31 7.96 17.44 -1.82
C ALA A 31 6.91 16.96 -2.82
N ILE A 32 6.22 15.85 -2.51
CA ILE A 32 5.09 15.36 -3.32
C ILE A 32 3.94 16.36 -3.29
N THR A 33 3.54 16.81 -2.10
CA THR A 33 2.44 17.77 -1.91
C THR A 33 2.67 19.05 -2.71
N LYS A 34 3.88 19.62 -2.62
CA LYS A 34 4.25 20.82 -3.36
C LYS A 34 4.11 20.64 -4.87
N GLU A 35 4.54 19.50 -5.41
CA GLU A 35 4.47 19.24 -6.84
C GLU A 35 3.04 18.96 -7.32
N ILE A 36 2.25 18.24 -6.52
CA ILE A 36 0.83 17.99 -6.81
C ILE A 36 0.03 19.28 -6.83
N LEU A 37 0.23 20.18 -5.85
CA LEU A 37 -0.38 21.51 -5.84
C LEU A 37 0.03 22.33 -7.07
N ARG A 38 1.32 22.32 -7.42
CA ARG A 38 1.82 22.99 -8.61
C ARG A 38 1.15 22.48 -9.89
N ILE A 39 0.96 21.17 -10.04
CA ILE A 39 0.30 20.57 -11.21
C ILE A 39 -1.19 20.95 -11.21
N ALA A 40 -1.87 20.82 -10.07
CA ALA A 40 -3.28 21.13 -9.95
C ALA A 40 -3.58 22.61 -10.29
N GLU A 41 -2.76 23.56 -9.83
CA GLU A 41 -2.89 24.98 -10.17
C GLU A 41 -2.72 25.25 -11.67
N ASN A 42 -1.71 24.63 -12.31
CA ASN A 42 -1.42 24.84 -13.73
C ASN A 42 -2.50 24.21 -14.64
N GLU A 43 -3.00 23.04 -14.27
CA GLU A 43 -4.05 22.32 -15.00
C GLU A 43 -5.46 22.76 -14.60
N LYS A 44 -5.59 23.72 -13.67
CA LYS A 44 -6.86 24.25 -13.14
C LYS A 44 -7.77 23.15 -12.55
N ILE A 45 -7.15 22.20 -11.86
CA ILE A 45 -7.83 21.10 -11.16
C ILE A 45 -8.17 21.55 -9.74
N SER A 46 -9.43 21.41 -9.33
CA SER A 46 -9.81 21.60 -7.92
C SER A 46 -9.50 20.33 -7.16
N ILE A 47 -8.72 20.41 -6.07
CA ILE A 47 -8.37 19.26 -5.25
C ILE A 47 -8.51 19.59 -3.77
N THR A 48 -9.14 18.68 -3.03
CA THR A 48 -9.34 18.83 -1.58
C THR A 48 -8.09 18.42 -0.79
N GLU A 49 -7.88 19.00 0.39
CA GLU A 49 -6.76 18.65 1.27
C GLU A 49 -6.71 17.13 1.62
N PRO A 50 -7.83 16.46 1.94
CA PRO A 50 -7.83 15.01 2.14
C PRO A 50 -7.39 14.22 0.90
N ALA A 51 -7.68 14.70 -0.30
CA ALA A 51 -7.24 14.05 -1.53
C ALA A 51 -5.72 14.15 -1.73
N ILE A 52 -5.13 15.30 -1.40
CA ILE A 52 -3.67 15.47 -1.41
C ILE A 52 -3.01 14.48 -0.43
N GLN A 53 -3.56 14.35 0.78
CA GLN A 53 -3.07 13.40 1.77
C GLN A 53 -3.20 11.95 1.30
N ALA A 54 -4.32 11.61 0.64
CA ALA A 54 -4.52 10.30 0.02
C ALA A 54 -3.47 10.02 -1.07
N ILE A 55 -3.22 10.99 -1.97
CA ILE A 55 -2.18 10.86 -3.01
C ILE A 55 -0.80 10.63 -2.38
N VAL A 56 -0.43 11.41 -1.36
CA VAL A 56 0.85 11.25 -0.65
C VAL A 56 0.96 9.87 -0.01
N TYR A 57 -0.13 9.40 0.63
CA TYR A 57 -0.21 8.08 1.24
C TYR A 57 0.02 6.95 0.23
N ILE A 58 -0.61 7.03 -0.94
CA ILE A 58 -0.51 6.02 -2.01
C ILE A 58 0.85 6.08 -2.70
N ALA A 59 1.38 7.28 -2.92
CA ALA A 59 2.60 7.52 -3.68
C ALA A 59 3.85 6.96 -3.00
N GLN A 60 3.93 6.99 -1.66
CA GLN A 60 5.07 6.45 -0.88
C GLN A 60 6.44 6.93 -1.38
N GLY A 61 6.53 8.21 -1.72
CA GLY A 61 7.77 8.80 -2.24
C GLY A 61 8.01 8.61 -3.74
N ASP A 62 7.12 7.93 -4.47
CA ASP A 62 7.13 7.82 -5.93
C ASP A 62 6.27 8.93 -6.56
N MET A 63 6.93 9.97 -7.09
CA MET A 63 6.25 11.09 -7.77
C MET A 63 5.40 10.64 -8.97
N ARG A 64 5.85 9.64 -9.72
CA ARG A 64 5.12 9.15 -10.90
C ARG A 64 3.81 8.51 -10.46
N LYS A 65 3.79 7.74 -9.37
CA LYS A 65 2.54 7.25 -8.78
C LYS A 65 1.62 8.39 -8.36
N ALA A 66 2.16 9.42 -7.71
CA ALA A 66 1.37 10.58 -7.27
C ALA A 66 0.68 11.29 -8.45
N ILE A 67 1.44 11.57 -9.51
CA ILE A 67 0.94 12.24 -10.72
C ILE A 67 -0.12 11.36 -11.42
N ASN A 68 0.13 10.06 -11.55
CA ASN A 68 -0.84 9.14 -12.16
C ASN A 68 -2.15 9.07 -11.37
N ALA A 69 -2.09 9.11 -10.04
CA ALA A 69 -3.29 9.15 -9.20
C ALA A 69 -4.08 10.45 -9.39
N LEU A 70 -3.40 11.60 -9.39
CA LEU A 70 -4.00 12.91 -9.67
C LEU A 70 -4.66 12.92 -11.06
N GLN A 71 -3.93 12.52 -12.09
CA GLN A 71 -4.41 12.51 -13.46
C GLN A 71 -5.60 11.56 -13.64
N GLY A 72 -5.54 10.36 -13.05
CA GLY A 72 -6.64 9.40 -13.09
C GLY A 72 -7.91 9.95 -12.45
N ALA A 73 -7.79 10.60 -11.29
CA ALA A 73 -8.94 11.23 -10.63
C ALA A 73 -9.48 12.43 -11.42
N ALA A 74 -8.61 13.25 -12.01
CA ALA A 74 -9.01 14.41 -12.83
C ALA A 74 -9.80 14.06 -14.09
N ILE A 75 -9.70 12.82 -14.59
CA ILE A 75 -10.51 12.34 -15.72
C ILE A 75 -11.99 12.19 -15.34
N LEU A 76 -12.27 11.84 -14.09
CA LEU A 76 -13.63 11.55 -13.63
C LEU A 76 -14.39 12.81 -13.22
N ALA A 77 -13.71 13.77 -12.59
CA ALA A 77 -14.33 14.98 -12.07
C ALA A 77 -13.34 16.16 -12.05
N ALA A 78 -13.89 17.37 -12.15
CA ALA A 78 -13.13 18.61 -12.04
C ALA A 78 -12.72 18.93 -10.58
N GLU A 79 -13.45 18.39 -9.60
CA GLU A 79 -13.13 18.46 -8.18
C GLU A 79 -12.78 17.08 -7.65
N ILE A 80 -11.57 16.96 -7.09
CA ILE A 80 -11.00 15.69 -6.65
C ILE A 80 -11.08 15.57 -5.12
N ASP A 81 -11.78 14.53 -4.66
CA ASP A 81 -11.83 14.11 -3.26
C ASP A 81 -10.96 12.86 -2.99
N ALA A 82 -10.77 12.53 -1.72
CA ALA A 82 -9.96 11.38 -1.31
C ALA A 82 -10.56 10.04 -1.77
N GLY A 83 -11.89 9.91 -1.80
CA GLY A 83 -12.58 8.70 -2.22
C GLY A 83 -12.29 8.36 -3.68
N MET A 84 -12.31 9.37 -4.55
CA MET A 84 -11.94 9.23 -5.96
C MET A 84 -10.50 8.75 -6.14
N VAL A 85 -9.57 9.27 -5.33
CA VAL A 85 -8.16 8.84 -5.37
C VAL A 85 -8.05 7.36 -4.99
N TYR A 86 -8.68 6.91 -3.89
CA TYR A 86 -8.61 5.51 -3.49
C TYR A 86 -9.30 4.55 -4.47
N ALA A 87 -10.40 5.00 -5.09
CA ALA A 87 -11.10 4.23 -6.12
C ALA A 87 -10.25 4.07 -7.38
N ILE A 88 -9.65 5.14 -7.91
CA ILE A 88 -8.89 5.09 -9.17
C ILE A 88 -7.60 4.27 -9.03
N THR A 89 -6.97 4.29 -7.86
CA THR A 89 -5.71 3.56 -7.62
C THR A 89 -5.94 2.12 -7.17
N ALA A 90 -7.22 1.66 -7.10
CA ALA A 90 -7.60 0.35 -6.57
C ALA A 90 -6.89 0.05 -5.23
N THR A 91 -6.84 1.07 -4.37
CA THR A 91 -6.11 1.02 -3.10
C THR A 91 -7.11 1.03 -1.96
N ALA A 92 -6.94 0.12 -0.99
CA ALA A 92 -7.75 0.14 0.23
C ALA A 92 -7.52 1.45 0.99
N ARG A 93 -8.59 1.94 1.60
CA ARG A 93 -8.52 3.08 2.51
C ARG A 93 -7.95 2.62 3.85
N PRO A 94 -7.25 3.50 4.60
CA PRO A 94 -6.68 3.13 5.88
C PRO A 94 -7.70 2.61 6.91
N ASP A 95 -8.91 3.16 6.92
CA ASP A 95 -10.02 2.72 7.78
C ASP A 95 -10.47 1.29 7.46
N GLU A 96 -10.60 0.94 6.18
CA GLU A 96 -10.99 -0.42 5.77
C GLU A 96 -9.98 -1.49 6.21
N ILE A 97 -8.68 -1.17 6.18
CA ILE A 97 -7.63 -2.07 6.67
C ILE A 97 -7.66 -2.17 8.19
N GLU A 98 -7.89 -1.06 8.89
CA GLU A 98 -8.03 -1.08 10.34
C GLU A 98 -9.25 -1.91 10.76
N ASP A 99 -10.37 -1.79 10.05
CA ASP A 99 -11.58 -2.58 10.29
C ASP A 99 -11.32 -4.08 10.06
N LEU A 100 -10.63 -4.44 8.96
CA LEU A 100 -10.24 -5.82 8.68
C LEU A 100 -9.37 -6.40 9.81
N LEU A 101 -8.34 -5.65 10.23
CA LEU A 101 -7.43 -6.08 11.29
C LEU A 101 -8.12 -6.13 12.66
N ALA A 102 -8.92 -5.12 13.01
CA ALA A 102 -9.65 -5.08 14.27
C ALA A 102 -10.65 -6.24 14.38
N THR A 103 -11.40 -6.51 13.31
CA THR A 103 -12.36 -7.63 13.26
C THR A 103 -11.62 -8.97 13.39
N SER A 104 -10.52 -9.16 12.65
CA SER A 104 -9.67 -10.35 12.75
C SER A 104 -9.13 -10.55 14.17
N LEU A 105 -8.63 -9.48 14.80
CA LEU A 105 -8.04 -9.51 16.14
C LEU A 105 -9.08 -9.65 17.26
N SER A 106 -10.35 -9.31 17.00
CA SER A 106 -11.45 -9.58 17.93
C SER A 106 -11.85 -11.07 17.97
N GLY A 107 -11.36 -11.86 17.01
CA GLY A 107 -11.65 -13.28 16.89
C GLY A 107 -12.87 -13.61 16.02
N ASP A 108 -13.49 -12.59 15.40
CA ASP A 108 -14.59 -12.72 14.45
C ASP A 108 -14.06 -13.02 13.04
N PHE A 109 -13.99 -14.32 12.71
CA PHE A 109 -13.52 -14.76 11.40
C PHE A 109 -14.54 -14.45 10.29
N GLU A 110 -15.84 -14.69 10.52
CA GLU A 110 -16.88 -14.50 9.49
C GLU A 110 -16.98 -13.02 9.10
N GLY A 111 -16.91 -12.11 10.08
CA GLY A 111 -16.88 -10.67 9.81
C GLY A 111 -15.61 -10.25 9.03
N ALA A 112 -14.44 -10.77 9.42
CA ALA A 112 -13.19 -10.46 8.73
C ALA A 112 -13.15 -11.03 7.30
N GLU A 113 -13.68 -12.23 7.08
CA GLU A 113 -13.83 -12.85 5.77
C GLU A 113 -14.75 -12.01 4.86
N ALA A 114 -15.88 -11.53 5.38
CA ALA A 114 -16.78 -10.66 4.63
C ALA A 114 -16.11 -9.35 4.20
N ILE A 115 -15.34 -8.71 5.10
CA ILE A 115 -14.57 -7.50 4.78
C ILE A 115 -13.51 -7.81 3.71
N LEU A 116 -12.76 -8.90 3.87
CA LEU A 116 -11.75 -9.32 2.91
C LEU A 116 -12.35 -9.54 1.52
N HIS A 117 -13.49 -10.24 1.45
CA HIS A 117 -14.20 -10.52 0.21
C HIS A 117 -14.64 -9.23 -0.49
N HIS A 118 -15.23 -8.30 0.24
CA HIS A 118 -15.61 -6.98 -0.29
C HIS A 118 -14.40 -6.22 -0.85
N LEU A 119 -13.25 -6.24 -0.15
CA LEU A 119 -12.03 -5.57 -0.61
C LEU A 119 -11.45 -6.20 -1.89
N LEU A 120 -11.48 -7.54 -1.99
CA LEU A 120 -10.94 -8.26 -3.14
C LEU A 120 -11.87 -8.22 -4.36
N GLN A 121 -13.16 -8.51 -4.17
CA GLN A 121 -14.11 -8.71 -5.28
C GLN A 121 -14.83 -7.41 -5.66
N ASP A 122 -15.48 -6.75 -4.71
CA ASP A 122 -16.30 -5.57 -5.00
C ASP A 122 -15.42 -4.35 -5.31
N ARG A 123 -14.33 -4.20 -4.56
CA ARG A 123 -13.37 -3.10 -4.74
C ARG A 123 -12.20 -3.40 -5.68
N GLY A 124 -12.00 -4.67 -6.04
CA GLY A 124 -10.97 -5.08 -7.00
C GLY A 124 -9.54 -4.80 -6.52
N ILE A 125 -9.29 -4.77 -5.21
CA ILE A 125 -7.97 -4.45 -4.68
C ILE A 125 -7.04 -5.65 -4.85
N ALA A 126 -5.83 -5.41 -5.34
CA ALA A 126 -4.86 -6.46 -5.53
C ALA A 126 -4.46 -7.10 -4.17
N PRO A 127 -4.35 -8.43 -4.08
CA PRO A 127 -3.98 -9.14 -2.84
C PRO A 127 -2.66 -8.65 -2.25
N ASN A 128 -1.66 -8.44 -3.11
CA ASN A 128 -0.35 -7.95 -2.68
C ASN A 128 -0.44 -6.52 -2.12
N GLU A 129 -1.38 -5.69 -2.58
CA GLU A 129 -1.60 -4.38 -1.99
C GLU A 129 -2.23 -4.51 -0.60
N LEU A 130 -3.22 -5.39 -0.41
CA LEU A 130 -3.79 -5.66 0.91
C LEU A 130 -2.74 -6.16 1.91
N ILE A 131 -1.90 -7.12 1.50
CA ILE A 131 -0.80 -7.62 2.34
C ILE A 131 0.14 -6.49 2.74
N ASN A 132 0.55 -5.66 1.78
CA ASN A 132 1.44 -4.52 2.04
C ASN A 132 0.80 -3.50 2.98
N GLN A 133 -0.50 -3.24 2.86
CA GLN A 133 -1.20 -2.33 3.76
C GLN A 133 -1.36 -2.91 5.15
N CYS A 134 -1.76 -4.17 5.28
CA CYS A 134 -1.81 -4.88 6.57
C CYS A 134 -0.45 -4.79 7.27
N TYR A 135 0.65 -5.07 6.57
CA TYR A 135 2.00 -4.94 7.10
C TYR A 135 2.29 -3.52 7.62
N ARG A 136 2.01 -2.47 6.82
CA ARG A 136 2.23 -1.08 7.23
C ARG A 136 1.40 -0.70 8.46
N THR A 137 0.15 -1.16 8.54
CA THR A 137 -0.73 -0.87 9.67
C THR A 137 -0.27 -1.61 10.92
N ILE A 138 0.07 -2.90 10.83
CA ILE A 138 0.59 -3.71 11.95
C ILE A 138 1.89 -3.13 12.52
N VAL A 139 2.82 -2.68 11.66
CA VAL A 139 4.10 -2.09 12.11
C VAL A 139 3.90 -0.78 12.87
N LYS A 140 2.88 0.00 12.50
CA LYS A 140 2.57 1.30 13.15
C LYS A 140 1.70 1.14 14.39
N ARG A 141 0.89 0.09 14.46
CA ARG A 141 -0.07 -0.15 15.53
C ARG A 141 0.65 -0.57 16.81
N ASP A 142 0.21 0.01 17.93
CA ASP A 142 0.65 -0.45 19.24
C ASP A 142 -0.08 -1.75 19.60
N MET A 143 0.69 -2.81 19.86
CA MET A 143 0.19 -4.15 20.14
C MET A 143 1.28 -5.00 20.79
N ASP A 144 0.89 -6.14 21.35
CA ASP A 144 1.81 -7.10 21.94
C ASP A 144 2.94 -7.49 20.95
N PRO A 145 4.22 -7.45 21.36
CA PRO A 145 5.33 -7.77 20.48
C PRO A 145 5.31 -9.19 19.91
N GLU A 146 4.86 -10.18 20.69
CA GLU A 146 4.82 -11.58 20.23
C GLU A 146 3.73 -11.75 19.17
N LEU A 147 2.55 -11.16 19.41
CA LEU A 147 1.48 -11.11 18.42
C LEU A 147 1.95 -10.40 17.14
N ARG A 148 2.60 -9.24 17.25
CA ARG A 148 3.13 -8.51 16.09
C ARG A 148 4.07 -9.37 15.26
N VAL A 149 4.99 -10.09 15.90
CA VAL A 149 5.92 -11.00 15.22
C VAL A 149 5.16 -12.11 14.49
N ALA A 150 4.18 -12.73 15.13
CA ALA A 150 3.38 -13.80 14.53
C ALA A 150 2.58 -13.32 13.30
N LEU A 151 1.98 -12.13 13.35
CA LEU A 151 1.24 -11.56 12.22
C LEU A 151 2.17 -11.22 11.04
N ILE A 152 3.36 -10.67 11.31
CA ILE A 152 4.35 -10.35 10.27
C ILE A 152 4.86 -11.63 9.58
N ASP A 153 5.13 -12.68 10.35
CA ASP A 153 5.55 -13.99 9.79
C ASP A 153 4.47 -14.58 8.87
N GLN A 154 3.20 -14.49 9.29
CA GLN A 154 2.07 -14.93 8.47
C GLN A 154 1.92 -14.12 7.18
N LEU A 155 2.11 -12.79 7.24
CA LEU A 155 2.10 -11.92 6.06
C LEU A 155 3.21 -12.32 5.08
N GLY A 156 4.43 -12.53 5.56
CA GLY A 156 5.56 -12.96 4.73
C GLY A 156 5.34 -14.32 4.08
N THR A 157 4.79 -15.28 4.83
CA THR A 157 4.42 -16.59 4.29
C THR A 157 3.36 -16.49 3.19
N THR A 158 2.36 -15.63 3.39
CA THR A 158 1.27 -15.41 2.43
C THR A 158 1.81 -14.74 1.15
N ASP A 159 2.62 -13.68 1.30
CA ASP A 159 3.27 -12.97 0.18
C ASP A 159 4.13 -13.92 -0.66
N PHE A 160 4.95 -14.76 -0.01
CA PHE A 160 5.77 -15.75 -0.70
C PHE A 160 4.90 -16.75 -1.48
N ARG A 161 3.86 -17.31 -0.88
CA ARG A 161 2.98 -18.27 -1.57
C ARG A 161 2.26 -17.65 -2.77
N LEU A 162 1.81 -16.40 -2.66
CA LEU A 162 1.24 -15.69 -3.80
C LEU A 162 2.27 -15.45 -4.90
N SER A 163 3.52 -15.14 -4.55
CA SER A 163 4.61 -14.97 -5.52
C SER A 163 4.93 -16.26 -6.29
N GLU A 164 4.69 -17.43 -5.69
CA GLU A 164 4.83 -18.76 -6.30
C GLU A 164 3.59 -19.19 -7.11
N GLY A 165 2.57 -18.33 -7.21
CA GLY A 165 1.35 -18.59 -7.98
C GLY A 165 0.29 -19.42 -7.24
N ALA A 166 0.32 -19.44 -5.90
CA ALA A 166 -0.74 -20.05 -5.12
C ALA A 166 -2.10 -19.33 -5.31
N GLY A 167 -3.19 -20.07 -5.12
CA GLY A 167 -4.55 -19.53 -5.25
C GLY A 167 -4.82 -18.40 -4.26
N THR A 168 -5.19 -17.24 -4.79
CA THR A 168 -5.39 -16.00 -4.02
C THR A 168 -6.41 -16.13 -2.90
N GLU A 169 -7.62 -16.60 -3.20
CA GLU A 169 -8.72 -16.69 -2.22
C GLU A 169 -8.30 -17.51 -1.00
N ILE A 170 -7.80 -18.72 -1.24
CA ILE A 170 -7.32 -19.64 -0.20
C ILE A 170 -6.21 -19.00 0.65
N GLN A 171 -5.23 -18.34 0.04
CA GLN A 171 -4.12 -17.75 0.80
C GLN A 171 -4.55 -16.55 1.64
N MET A 172 -5.44 -15.70 1.11
CA MET A 172 -5.94 -14.53 1.83
C MET A 172 -6.85 -14.93 3.00
N GLU A 173 -7.75 -15.90 2.80
CA GLU A 173 -8.57 -16.47 3.88
C GLU A 173 -7.70 -17.16 4.94
N ALA A 174 -6.70 -17.94 4.52
CA ALA A 174 -5.76 -18.56 5.45
C ALA A 174 -4.99 -17.54 6.28
N MET A 175 -4.61 -16.39 5.68
CA MET A 175 -3.98 -15.28 6.41
C MET A 175 -4.90 -14.73 7.51
N ILE A 176 -6.18 -14.45 7.19
CA ILE A 176 -7.15 -13.95 8.17
C ILE A 176 -7.45 -14.98 9.26
N ALA A 177 -7.61 -16.25 8.89
CA ALA A 177 -7.78 -17.34 9.85
C ALA A 177 -6.60 -17.41 10.84
N GLN A 178 -5.37 -17.26 10.34
CA GLN A 178 -4.19 -17.22 11.19
C GLN A 178 -4.16 -15.98 12.09
N PHE A 179 -4.58 -14.81 11.60
CA PHE A 179 -4.69 -13.62 12.45
C PHE A 179 -5.64 -13.84 13.63
N VAL A 180 -6.81 -14.43 13.37
CA VAL A 180 -7.81 -14.80 14.39
C VAL A 180 -7.23 -15.80 15.40
N LEU A 181 -6.50 -16.81 14.95
CA LEU A 181 -5.90 -17.82 15.81
C LEU A 181 -4.79 -17.24 16.70
N GLN A 182 -3.92 -16.39 16.16
CA GLN A 182 -2.87 -15.74 16.94
C GLN A 182 -3.46 -14.75 17.94
N ALA A 183 -4.51 -14.00 17.56
CA ALA A 183 -5.20 -13.10 18.48
C ALA A 183 -5.77 -13.84 19.70
N LYS A 184 -6.41 -15.00 19.50
CA LYS A 184 -6.93 -15.84 20.59
C LYS A 184 -5.85 -16.45 21.50
N LYS A 185 -4.63 -16.58 21.00
CA LYS A 185 -3.50 -17.13 21.76
C LYS A 185 -2.80 -16.07 22.62
N HIS A 186 -2.84 -14.82 22.19
CA HIS A 186 -2.12 -13.70 22.79
C HIS A 186 -3.04 -12.66 23.48
N GLY A 187 -4.36 -12.79 23.36
CA GLY A 187 -5.39 -11.98 24.03
C GLY A 187 -6.03 -12.69 25.22
#